data_AF-A0A1R1PUK8-F1
#
_entry.id   AF-A0A1R1PUK8-F1
#
_cell.length_a   1.000
_cell.length_b   1.000
_cell.length_c   1.000
_cell.angle_alpha   90.00
_cell.angle_beta   90.00
_cell.angle_gamma   90.00
#
_symmetry.space_group_name_H-M   'P 1'
#
loop_
_entity.id
_entity.type
_entity.pdbx_description
1 polymer ?
#
loop_
_entity_poly.entity_id
_entity_poly.type
_entity_poly.pdbx_seq_one_letter_code
_entity_poly.pdbx_strand_id
1 'polypeptide(L)'
;MENIQKKNREFNATFKVQTPPTLNIFSYTINICGKLKEDSELPEIDQCPKGTWGCRKVTNFKEEKPRVVEVGSFAGGSSSSGAEEPTIIHKEKSEGSEGGYFWKMEGQKLNNEVLSAEISLRCNDTHTDTEYGLSKVIFKDNHFTAELYTKEFCELYKKPEGDKPGEKEPEKKKPEDGDKKKKESWGFFSTVLFLTFSGTCMTWSPDQAAVATTQSRRFVGFRCFNQSLWF
;
A
#
# COMPACT_ATOMS: atom_id res chain seq x y z
N MET A 1 14.46 -13.83 -5.19
CA MET A 1 12.99 -14.06 -5.34
C MET A 1 12.65 -15.52 -5.66
N GLU A 2 13.59 -16.36 -6.13
CA GLU A 2 13.34 -17.79 -6.44
C GLU A 2 12.77 -18.62 -5.27
N ASN A 3 13.09 -18.26 -4.02
CA ASN A 3 12.60 -19.00 -2.86
C ASN A 3 11.10 -18.82 -2.55
N ILE A 4 10.52 -17.68 -2.92
CA ILE A 4 9.10 -17.38 -2.68
C ILE A 4 8.21 -18.20 -3.63
N GLN A 5 8.66 -18.39 -4.87
CA GLN A 5 7.92 -19.17 -5.88
C GLN A 5 7.78 -20.66 -5.52
N LYS A 6 8.67 -21.20 -4.68
CA LYS A 6 8.69 -22.63 -4.31
C LYS A 6 7.48 -23.07 -3.47
N LYS A 7 6.69 -22.13 -2.94
CA LYS A 7 5.44 -22.41 -2.21
C LYS A 7 4.27 -21.59 -2.75
N ASN A 8 3.90 -21.89 -3.99
CA ASN A 8 2.64 -21.44 -4.57
C ASN A 8 1.44 -22.02 -3.80
N ARG A 9 0.92 -21.25 -2.84
CA ARG A 9 -0.22 -21.63 -1.99
C ARG A 9 -1.23 -20.51 -1.87
N GLU A 10 -2.47 -20.89 -1.63
CA GLU A 10 -3.57 -19.97 -1.38
C GLU A 10 -3.67 -19.66 0.12
N PHE A 11 -3.93 -18.39 0.42
CA PHE A 11 -4.19 -17.87 1.74
C PHE A 11 -5.63 -17.43 1.81
N ASN A 12 -6.31 -17.79 2.91
CA ASN A 12 -7.73 -17.56 3.08
C ASN A 12 -8.00 -16.81 4.39
N ALA A 13 -8.94 -15.87 4.35
CA ALA A 13 -9.50 -15.22 5.53
C ALA A 13 -11.03 -15.19 5.42
N THR A 14 -11.70 -15.48 6.53
CA THR A 14 -13.17 -15.59 6.56
C THR A 14 -13.75 -14.80 7.72
N PHE A 15 -14.78 -14.01 7.44
CA PHE A 15 -15.50 -13.21 8.43
C PHE A 15 -16.99 -13.49 8.35
N LYS A 16 -17.66 -13.50 9.50
CA LYS A 16 -19.09 -13.79 9.61
C LYS A 16 -19.82 -12.54 10.06
N VAL A 17 -20.90 -12.19 9.36
CA VAL A 17 -21.80 -11.11 9.72
C VAL A 17 -23.20 -11.68 9.87
N GLN A 18 -23.68 -11.71 11.11
CA GLN A 18 -25.02 -12.18 11.42
C GLN A 18 -26.01 -11.02 11.35
N THR A 19 -27.02 -11.15 10.50
CA THR A 19 -28.13 -10.20 10.34
C THR A 19 -29.41 -11.01 10.34
N PRO A 20 -30.01 -11.27 11.52
CA PRO A 20 -31.16 -12.16 11.65
C PRO A 20 -32.26 -11.83 10.63
N PRO A 21 -32.83 -12.83 9.92
CA PRO A 21 -32.64 -14.28 10.09
C PRO A 21 -31.46 -14.87 9.31
N THR A 22 -30.60 -14.05 8.71
CA THR A 22 -29.54 -14.48 7.80
C THR A 22 -28.14 -14.40 8.39
N LEU A 23 -27.23 -15.19 7.81
CA LEU A 23 -25.79 -15.15 8.11
C LEU A 23 -25.02 -14.95 6.80
N ASN A 24 -24.18 -13.94 6.73
CA ASN A 24 -23.26 -13.72 5.61
C ASN A 24 -21.86 -14.16 5.99
N ILE A 25 -21.23 -14.96 5.14
CA ILE A 25 -19.83 -15.35 5.24
C ILE A 25 -19.09 -14.64 4.11
N PHE A 26 -18.16 -13.77 4.50
CA PHE A 26 -17.22 -13.11 3.60
C PHE A 26 -15.93 -13.91 3.58
N SER A 27 -15.58 -14.48 2.44
CA SER A 27 -14.34 -15.22 2.23
C SER A 27 -13.43 -14.45 1.28
N TYR A 28 -12.19 -14.27 1.68
CA TYR A 28 -11.13 -13.65 0.89
C TYR A 28 -10.05 -14.70 0.65
N THR A 29 -9.75 -14.96 -0.61
CA THR A 29 -8.74 -15.92 -1.04
C THR A 29 -7.70 -15.18 -1.87
N ILE A 30 -6.42 -15.40 -1.60
CA ILE A 30 -5.34 -14.84 -2.40
C ILE A 30 -4.21 -15.83 -2.58
N ASN A 31 -3.56 -15.74 -3.72
CA ASN A 31 -2.29 -16.38 -3.99
C ASN A 31 -1.29 -15.33 -4.47
N ILE A 32 -0.13 -15.28 -3.81
CA ILE A 32 0.92 -14.29 -4.07
C ILE A 32 1.82 -14.70 -5.23
N CYS A 33 1.88 -15.99 -5.53
CA CYS A 33 2.84 -16.58 -6.47
C CYS A 33 2.21 -17.08 -7.76
N GLY A 34 0.88 -17.12 -7.84
CA GLY A 34 0.18 -17.53 -9.04
C GLY A 34 -1.31 -17.27 -8.99
N LYS A 35 -1.98 -17.66 -10.06
CA LYS A 35 -3.45 -17.60 -10.19
C LYS A 35 -4.11 -18.59 -9.22
N LEU A 36 -5.31 -18.23 -8.77
CA LEU A 36 -6.18 -19.11 -7.97
C LEU A 36 -6.63 -20.31 -8.80
N LYS A 37 -6.83 -21.44 -8.12
CA LYS A 37 -7.35 -22.65 -8.75
C LYS A 37 -8.86 -22.53 -8.98
N GLU A 38 -9.31 -23.04 -10.12
CA GLU A 38 -10.74 -23.22 -10.41
C GLU A 38 -11.26 -24.46 -9.67
N ASP A 39 -12.52 -24.41 -9.23
CA ASP A 39 -13.17 -25.51 -8.54
C ASP A 39 -14.19 -26.15 -9.50
N SER A 40 -13.90 -27.33 -10.01
CA SER A 40 -14.76 -28.00 -10.99
C SER A 40 -16.15 -28.37 -10.47
N GLU A 41 -16.36 -28.36 -9.14
CA GLU A 41 -17.64 -28.73 -8.53
C GLU A 41 -18.62 -27.56 -8.47
N LEU A 42 -18.14 -26.32 -8.63
CA LEU A 42 -18.96 -25.11 -8.56
C LEU A 42 -19.40 -24.64 -9.95
N PRO A 43 -20.58 -24.02 -10.09
CA PRO A 43 -20.94 -23.30 -11.32
C PRO A 43 -19.97 -22.14 -11.61
N GLU A 44 -19.71 -21.85 -12.88
CA GLU A 44 -18.79 -20.77 -13.29
C GLU A 44 -19.15 -19.40 -12.70
N ILE A 45 -20.45 -19.11 -12.55
CA ILE A 45 -20.95 -17.85 -11.97
C ILE A 45 -20.68 -17.72 -10.46
N ASP A 46 -20.48 -18.83 -9.76
CA ASP A 46 -20.19 -18.89 -8.32
C ASP A 46 -18.69 -19.01 -8.03
N GLN A 47 -17.87 -18.96 -9.08
CA GLN A 47 -16.42 -19.05 -9.04
C GLN A 47 -15.76 -17.71 -9.35
N CYS A 48 -14.54 -17.58 -8.87
CA CYS A 48 -13.69 -16.45 -9.21
C CYS A 48 -13.37 -16.47 -10.70
N PRO A 49 -13.37 -15.32 -11.39
CA PRO A 49 -13.05 -15.27 -12.81
C PRO A 49 -11.68 -15.90 -13.12
N LYS A 50 -11.53 -16.46 -14.31
CA LYS A 50 -10.25 -17.06 -14.74
C LYS A 50 -9.14 -16.03 -14.71
N GLY A 51 -7.95 -16.45 -14.25
CA GLY A 51 -6.77 -15.59 -14.16
C GLY A 51 -6.73 -14.69 -12.92
N THR A 52 -7.62 -14.89 -11.96
CA THR A 52 -7.65 -14.15 -10.69
C THR A 52 -6.51 -14.59 -9.78
N TRP A 53 -5.87 -13.64 -9.09
CA TRP A 53 -4.88 -13.89 -8.03
C TRP A 53 -5.51 -13.70 -6.65
N GLY A 54 -6.50 -12.81 -6.52
CA GLY A 54 -7.21 -12.52 -5.28
C GLY A 54 -8.70 -12.33 -5.50
N CYS A 55 -9.51 -13.03 -4.73
CA CYS A 55 -10.95 -13.12 -4.90
C CYS A 55 -11.72 -12.99 -3.59
N ARG A 56 -12.83 -12.26 -3.66
CA ARG A 56 -13.83 -12.14 -2.60
C ARG A 56 -15.06 -12.95 -2.98
N LYS A 57 -15.55 -13.74 -2.05
CA LYS A 57 -16.82 -14.49 -2.16
C LYS A 57 -17.71 -14.17 -0.96
N VAL A 58 -18.97 -13.87 -1.22
CA VAL A 58 -19.98 -13.67 -0.18
C VAL A 58 -21.02 -14.75 -0.29
N THR A 59 -21.13 -15.55 0.77
CA THR A 59 -22.13 -16.62 0.87
C THR A 59 -23.16 -16.22 1.91
N ASN A 60 -24.41 -16.11 1.49
CA ASN A 60 -25.54 -15.87 2.38
C ASN A 60 -26.18 -17.20 2.77
N PHE A 61 -26.49 -17.36 4.05
CA PHE A 61 -27.23 -18.48 4.61
C PHE A 61 -28.57 -17.96 5.11
N LYS A 62 -29.65 -18.50 4.55
CA LYS A 62 -31.02 -18.28 5.03
C LYS A 62 -31.61 -19.66 5.29
N GLU A 63 -32.09 -19.92 6.50
CA GLU A 63 -32.60 -21.25 6.90
C GLU A 63 -31.60 -22.37 6.56
N GLU A 64 -30.31 -22.11 6.84
CA GLU A 64 -29.18 -23.03 6.61
C GLU A 64 -28.88 -23.40 5.15
N LYS A 65 -29.58 -22.81 4.18
CA LYS A 65 -29.29 -23.01 2.75
C LYS A 65 -28.25 -21.99 2.28
N PRO A 66 -27.05 -22.42 1.85
CA PRO A 66 -26.04 -21.52 1.32
C PRO A 66 -26.44 -21.05 -0.08
N ARG A 67 -26.21 -19.77 -0.36
CA ARG A 67 -26.23 -19.20 -1.71
C ARG A 67 -25.08 -18.22 -1.85
N VAL A 68 -24.32 -18.35 -2.94
CA VAL A 68 -23.33 -17.33 -3.30
C VAL A 68 -24.13 -16.13 -3.82
N VAL A 69 -23.88 -14.96 -3.23
CA VAL A 69 -24.58 -13.71 -3.59
C VAL A 69 -23.66 -12.70 -4.23
N GLU A 70 -22.35 -12.89 -4.08
CA GLU A 70 -21.35 -12.01 -4.67
C GLU A 70 -20.05 -12.79 -4.89
N VAL A 71 -19.47 -12.61 -6.07
CA VAL A 71 -18.10 -13.01 -6.38
C VAL A 71 -17.40 -11.85 -7.07
N GLY A 72 -16.20 -11.51 -6.63
CA GLY A 72 -15.43 -10.44 -7.25
C GLY A 72 -13.93 -10.65 -7.17
N SER A 73 -13.25 -10.43 -8.29
CA SER A 73 -11.79 -10.41 -8.32
C SER A 73 -11.27 -9.04 -7.89
N PHE A 74 -10.60 -8.97 -6.74
CA PHE A 74 -9.92 -7.75 -6.30
C PHE A 74 -8.46 -7.69 -6.76
N ALA A 75 -7.94 -8.77 -7.35
CA ALA A 75 -6.62 -8.82 -7.96
C ALA A 75 -6.58 -9.80 -9.15
N GLY A 76 -6.23 -9.30 -10.33
CA GLY A 76 -6.21 -10.03 -11.60
C GLY A 76 -7.60 -10.35 -12.15
N GLY A 77 -7.67 -11.37 -13.02
CA GLY A 77 -8.90 -11.86 -13.64
C GLY A 77 -9.11 -11.33 -15.06
N SER A 78 -9.93 -12.04 -15.85
CA SER A 78 -10.15 -11.72 -17.28
C SER A 78 -10.82 -10.36 -17.54
N SER A 79 -11.37 -9.72 -16.51
CA SER A 79 -11.98 -8.38 -16.56
C SER A 79 -11.11 -7.31 -15.90
N SER A 80 -9.83 -7.60 -15.62
CA SER A 80 -8.92 -6.62 -15.02
C SER A 80 -8.55 -5.54 -16.03
N SER A 81 -8.54 -4.28 -15.60
CA SER A 81 -8.13 -3.13 -16.41
C SER A 81 -6.61 -2.88 -16.40
N GLY A 82 -5.86 -3.66 -15.64
CA GLY A 82 -4.46 -3.41 -15.30
C GLY A 82 -3.51 -4.56 -15.62
N ALA A 83 -2.31 -4.51 -15.00
CA ALA A 83 -1.21 -5.44 -15.24
C ALA A 83 -1.60 -6.91 -14.96
N GLU A 84 -1.17 -7.82 -15.83
CA GLU A 84 -1.43 -9.26 -15.73
C GLU A 84 -0.68 -9.95 -14.57
N GLU A 85 0.33 -9.27 -14.02
CA GLU A 85 1.17 -9.74 -12.94
C GLU A 85 1.27 -8.71 -11.81
N PRO A 86 1.46 -9.18 -10.57
CA PRO A 86 1.58 -8.29 -9.43
C PRO A 86 2.95 -7.61 -9.35
N THR A 87 2.98 -6.46 -8.68
CA THR A 87 4.22 -5.72 -8.41
C THR A 87 4.57 -5.81 -6.92
N ILE A 88 5.86 -5.99 -6.63
CA ILE A 88 6.38 -5.93 -5.26
C ILE A 88 7.13 -4.61 -5.09
N ILE A 89 6.67 -3.77 -4.18
CA ILE A 89 7.25 -2.46 -3.89
C ILE A 89 7.88 -2.48 -2.50
N HIS A 90 9.14 -2.06 -2.41
CA HIS A 90 9.79 -1.76 -1.14
C HIS A 90 9.57 -0.29 -0.80
N LYS A 91 8.91 -0.01 0.34
CA LYS A 91 8.77 1.34 0.88
C LYS A 91 9.76 1.49 2.03
N GLU A 92 10.59 2.53 1.97
CA GLU A 92 11.49 2.86 3.08
C GLU A 92 10.70 3.42 4.27
N LYS A 93 11.27 3.27 5.47
CA LYS A 93 10.69 3.82 6.69
C LYS A 93 10.78 5.35 6.64
N SER A 94 9.63 6.03 6.60
CA SER A 94 9.54 7.49 6.71
C SER A 94 9.00 7.89 8.09
N GLU A 95 9.08 9.18 8.44
CA GLU A 95 8.40 9.68 9.64
C GLU A 95 6.90 9.32 9.58
N GLY A 96 6.43 8.55 10.56
CA GLY A 96 5.03 8.12 10.67
C GLY A 96 4.62 6.89 9.84
N SER A 97 5.49 6.28 9.02
CA SER A 97 5.18 5.04 8.30
C SER A 97 6.21 3.94 8.53
N GLU A 98 5.74 2.73 8.79
CA GLU A 98 6.62 1.56 8.81
C GLU A 98 6.99 1.19 7.37
N GLY A 99 8.30 1.14 7.09
CA GLY A 99 8.80 0.60 5.84
C GLY A 99 8.51 -0.90 5.71
N GLY A 100 8.55 -1.42 4.49
CA GLY A 100 8.32 -2.83 4.23
C GLY A 100 8.10 -3.17 2.77
N TYR A 101 7.78 -4.45 2.53
CA TYR A 101 7.47 -4.97 1.20
C TYR A 101 5.96 -5.06 1.00
N PHE A 102 5.49 -4.58 -0.14
CA PHE A 102 4.07 -4.51 -0.48
C PHE A 102 3.83 -5.19 -1.82
N TRP A 103 2.98 -6.20 -1.82
CA TRP A 103 2.47 -6.80 -3.04
C TRP A 103 1.25 -6.01 -3.51
N LYS A 104 1.22 -5.60 -4.77
CA LYS A 104 0.15 -4.80 -5.34
C LYS A 104 -0.36 -5.37 -6.66
N MET A 105 -1.67 -5.29 -6.85
CA MET A 105 -2.31 -5.69 -8.09
C MET A 105 -3.66 -5.00 -8.27
N GLU A 106 -4.06 -4.76 -9.52
CA GLU A 106 -5.41 -4.34 -9.88
C GLU A 106 -6.29 -5.55 -10.16
N GLY A 107 -7.56 -5.47 -9.81
CA GLY A 107 -8.59 -6.48 -10.05
C GLY A 107 -9.58 -6.06 -11.13
N GLN A 108 -10.79 -6.58 -11.01
CA GLN A 108 -11.88 -6.30 -11.95
C GLN A 108 -12.38 -4.85 -11.82
N LYS A 109 -13.02 -4.37 -12.90
CA LYS A 109 -13.75 -3.10 -12.89
C LYS A 109 -15.20 -3.31 -12.42
N LEU A 110 -15.63 -2.56 -11.41
CA LEU A 110 -17.00 -2.54 -10.86
C LEU A 110 -17.53 -1.11 -10.90
N ASN A 111 -18.67 -0.87 -11.57
CA ASN A 111 -19.32 0.46 -11.63
C ASN A 111 -18.38 1.60 -12.07
N ASN A 112 -17.55 1.37 -13.09
CA ASN A 112 -16.50 2.26 -13.58
C ASN A 112 -15.28 2.47 -12.67
N GLU A 113 -15.23 1.85 -11.50
CA GLU A 113 -14.10 1.88 -10.59
C GLU A 113 -13.32 0.56 -10.65
N VAL A 114 -12.01 0.62 -10.44
CA VAL A 114 -11.14 -0.57 -10.53
C VAL A 114 -10.89 -1.06 -9.11
N LEU A 115 -11.17 -2.33 -8.86
CA LEU A 115 -10.78 -2.95 -7.59
C LEU A 115 -9.25 -3.02 -7.52
N SER A 116 -8.68 -2.83 -6.35
CA SER A 116 -7.21 -2.90 -6.18
C SER A 116 -6.85 -3.57 -4.88
N ALA A 117 -5.64 -4.14 -4.83
CA ALA A 117 -5.12 -4.88 -3.70
C ALA A 117 -3.74 -4.37 -3.32
N GLU A 118 -3.54 -4.11 -2.03
CA GLU A 118 -2.23 -3.85 -1.43
C GLU A 118 -2.04 -4.77 -0.21
N ILE A 119 -1.04 -5.65 -0.26
CA ILE A 119 -0.78 -6.61 0.81
C ILE A 119 0.59 -6.33 1.39
N SER A 120 0.64 -6.07 2.68
CA SER A 120 1.90 -5.92 3.40
C SER A 120 2.47 -7.32 3.68
N LEU A 121 3.65 -7.59 3.12
CA LEU A 121 4.35 -8.85 3.30
C LEU A 121 5.16 -8.76 4.58
N ARG A 122 4.75 -9.49 5.62
CA ARG A 122 5.39 -9.46 6.94
C ARG A 122 6.15 -10.76 7.20
N CYS A 123 7.33 -10.63 7.78
CA CYS A 123 8.08 -11.76 8.32
C CYS A 123 7.40 -12.27 9.59
N ASN A 124 7.17 -13.58 9.66
CA ASN A 124 6.90 -14.27 10.92
C ASN A 124 7.93 -15.38 11.11
N ASP A 125 8.83 -15.22 12.07
CA ASP A 125 9.87 -16.19 12.42
C ASP A 125 9.49 -17.04 13.64
N THR A 126 8.38 -16.74 14.31
CA THR A 126 7.86 -17.56 15.40
C THR A 126 7.27 -18.85 14.81
N HIS A 127 7.71 -19.97 15.37
CA HIS A 127 7.57 -21.30 14.77
C HIS A 127 6.17 -21.92 14.87
N THR A 128 5.10 -21.13 15.03
CA THR A 128 3.75 -21.66 15.20
C THR A 128 2.94 -21.48 13.91
N ASP A 129 2.67 -22.59 13.21
CA ASP A 129 1.89 -22.65 11.97
C ASP A 129 0.50 -21.99 12.06
N THR A 130 0.00 -21.72 13.26
CA THR A 130 -1.28 -21.09 13.57
C THR A 130 -1.34 -19.57 13.35
N GLU A 131 -0.19 -18.88 13.19
CA GLU A 131 -0.14 -17.43 12.89
C GLU A 131 0.21 -17.11 11.43
N TYR A 132 0.39 -18.13 10.59
CA TYR A 132 0.63 -17.94 9.16
C TYR A 132 -0.70 -17.71 8.46
N GLY A 133 -0.92 -16.50 7.95
CA GLY A 133 -2.18 -16.20 7.27
C GLY A 133 -2.39 -14.75 6.93
N LEU A 134 -3.50 -14.52 6.24
CA LEU A 134 -4.05 -13.20 6.01
C LEU A 134 -4.64 -12.66 7.31
N SER A 135 -4.20 -11.48 7.72
CA SER A 135 -4.68 -10.77 8.89
C SER A 135 -4.92 -9.30 8.57
N LYS A 136 -5.58 -8.57 9.49
CA LYS A 136 -5.98 -7.17 9.32
C LYS A 136 -6.63 -6.92 7.95
N VAL A 137 -7.50 -7.84 7.52
CA VAL A 137 -8.16 -7.77 6.23
C VAL A 137 -9.19 -6.65 6.26
N ILE A 138 -9.04 -5.71 5.34
CA ILE A 138 -9.93 -4.56 5.17
C ILE A 138 -10.28 -4.49 3.69
N PHE A 139 -11.58 -4.40 3.41
CA PHE A 139 -12.07 -4.12 2.06
C PHE A 139 -12.94 -2.87 2.16
N LYS A 140 -12.43 -1.76 1.64
CA LYS A 140 -13.10 -0.46 1.73
C LYS A 140 -12.83 0.36 0.48
N ASP A 141 -13.84 1.07 -0.01
CA ASP A 141 -13.70 2.00 -1.13
C ASP A 141 -13.01 1.34 -2.35
N ASN A 142 -13.42 0.10 -2.67
CA ASN A 142 -12.86 -0.72 -3.75
C ASN A 142 -11.36 -1.07 -3.64
N HIS A 143 -10.79 -0.89 -2.45
CA HIS A 143 -9.40 -1.20 -2.14
C HIS A 143 -9.33 -2.28 -1.05
N PHE A 144 -8.69 -3.40 -1.38
CA PHE A 144 -8.37 -4.50 -0.47
C PHE A 144 -7.01 -4.27 0.16
N THR A 145 -6.94 -4.29 1.49
CA THR A 145 -5.70 -4.34 2.24
C THR A 145 -5.65 -5.50 3.21
N ALA A 146 -4.47 -6.07 3.37
CA ALA A 146 -4.22 -7.10 4.35
C ALA A 146 -2.74 -7.15 4.74
N GLU A 147 -2.45 -7.79 5.87
CA GLU A 147 -1.10 -8.20 6.24
C GLU A 147 -0.98 -9.70 6.07
N LEU A 148 0.04 -10.12 5.34
CA LEU A 148 0.34 -11.52 5.10
C LEU A 148 1.63 -11.90 5.83
N TYR A 149 1.49 -12.78 6.80
CA TYR A 149 2.59 -13.26 7.63
C TYR A 149 3.14 -14.58 7.09
N THR A 150 4.41 -14.57 6.67
CA THR A 150 5.12 -15.79 6.26
C THR A 150 6.58 -15.76 6.66
N LYS A 151 7.18 -16.94 6.85
CA LYS A 151 8.60 -17.09 7.21
C LYS A 151 9.49 -16.82 6.00
N GLU A 152 8.97 -17.10 4.82
CA GLU A 152 9.64 -16.89 3.53
C GLU A 152 9.94 -15.40 3.30
N PHE A 153 9.07 -14.50 3.77
CA PHE A 153 9.32 -13.07 3.68
C PHE A 153 10.44 -12.57 4.60
N CYS A 154 10.85 -13.35 5.61
CA CYS A 154 11.99 -12.97 6.46
C CYS A 154 13.29 -12.84 5.67
N GLU A 155 13.46 -13.58 4.57
CA GLU A 155 14.61 -13.43 3.68
C GLU A 155 14.64 -12.07 2.98
N LEU A 156 13.48 -11.47 2.69
CA LEU A 156 13.38 -10.14 2.09
C LEU A 156 13.93 -9.06 3.03
N TYR A 157 13.79 -9.25 4.35
CA TYR A 157 14.23 -8.29 5.36
C TYR A 157 15.69 -8.47 5.79
N LYS A 158 16.35 -9.57 5.41
CA LYS A 158 17.79 -9.74 5.63
C LYS A 158 18.52 -8.87 4.60
N LYS A 159 19.04 -7.72 5.04
CA LYS A 159 19.97 -6.93 4.22
C LYS A 159 21.13 -7.82 3.76
N PRO A 160 21.63 -7.68 2.51
CA PRO A 160 22.91 -8.29 2.17
C PRO A 160 23.95 -7.76 3.15
N GLU A 161 24.61 -8.67 3.85
CA GLU A 161 25.77 -8.34 4.69
C GLU A 161 26.76 -7.58 3.80
N GLY A 162 27.11 -6.38 4.23
CA GLY A 162 27.88 -5.46 3.40
C GLY A 162 29.20 -6.08 2.93
N ASP A 163 29.46 -5.93 1.64
CA ASP A 163 30.82 -5.75 1.14
C ASP A 163 31.40 -4.54 1.88
N LYS A 164 32.10 -4.79 2.99
CA LYS A 164 33.07 -3.82 3.52
C LYS A 164 34.18 -3.72 2.46
N PRO A 165 34.44 -2.55 1.86
CA PRO A 165 35.67 -2.33 1.12
C PRO A 165 36.83 -2.53 2.10
N GLY A 166 37.76 -3.41 1.75
CA GLY A 166 38.80 -3.93 2.62
C GLY A 166 39.55 -2.86 3.42
N GLU A 167 39.61 -3.06 4.74
CA GLU A 167 40.72 -2.57 5.56
C GLU A 167 42.00 -3.25 5.05
N LYS A 168 42.76 -2.53 4.23
CA LYS A 168 44.19 -2.80 4.09
C LYS A 168 44.83 -2.49 5.44
N GLU A 169 45.35 -3.53 6.10
CA GLU A 169 46.34 -3.39 7.17
C GLU A 169 47.44 -2.40 6.74
N PRO A 170 47.76 -1.38 7.55
CA PRO A 170 49.08 -0.76 7.52
C PRO A 170 49.99 -1.55 8.47
N GLU A 171 51.06 -2.09 7.90
CA GLU A 171 52.16 -2.76 8.59
C GLU A 171 52.67 -1.96 9.80
N LYS A 172 52.89 -2.70 10.91
CA LYS A 172 53.55 -2.22 12.12
C LYS A 172 54.95 -1.68 11.80
N LYS A 173 55.15 -0.37 11.94
CA LYS A 173 56.46 0.23 12.21
C LYS A 173 56.54 0.68 13.67
N LYS A 174 57.66 0.31 14.31
CA LYS A 174 58.04 0.58 15.71
C LYS A 174 57.85 2.05 16.12
N PRO A 175 57.52 2.35 17.38
CA PRO A 175 57.84 3.64 17.97
C PRO A 175 59.17 3.56 18.74
N GLU A 176 60.14 4.35 18.29
CA GLU A 176 61.17 4.91 19.15
C GLU A 176 60.76 6.33 19.54
N ASP A 177 61.11 6.63 20.79
CA ASP A 177 61.33 7.91 21.44
C ASP A 177 60.16 8.86 21.75
N GLY A 178 60.29 9.44 22.94
CA GLY A 178 59.33 10.34 23.52
C GLY A 178 59.31 11.71 22.86
N ASP A 179 58.26 12.49 23.12
CA ASP A 179 58.44 13.70 23.91
C ASP A 179 57.10 14.32 24.31
N LYS A 180 57.13 15.01 25.44
CA LYS A 180 56.06 15.90 25.90
C LYS A 180 56.23 17.24 25.20
N LYS A 181 55.16 17.78 24.61
CA LYS A 181 54.54 19.08 24.99
C LYS A 181 53.68 19.70 23.87
N LYS A 182 52.52 20.16 24.34
CA LYS A 182 51.60 21.19 23.83
C LYS A 182 52.10 22.11 22.72
N LYS A 183 51.21 22.41 21.76
CA LYS A 183 50.79 23.80 21.46
C LYS A 183 49.31 23.87 21.06
N GLU A 184 48.69 24.93 21.57
CA GLU A 184 47.36 25.45 21.29
C GLU A 184 47.31 26.14 19.91
N SER A 185 46.15 26.11 19.26
CA SER A 185 45.65 27.15 18.33
C SER A 185 44.17 26.83 18.01
N TRP A 186 43.18 27.58 18.53
CA TRP A 186 42.54 28.78 17.93
C TRP A 186 41.76 28.41 16.64
N GLY A 187 40.43 28.52 16.48
CA GLY A 187 39.35 29.27 17.11
C GLY A 187 38.52 29.89 15.97
N PHE A 188 37.23 29.52 15.77
CA PHE A 188 36.33 30.26 14.85
C PHE A 188 34.82 29.99 15.05
N PHE A 189 34.32 30.15 16.28
CA PHE A 189 32.88 30.23 16.51
C PHE A 189 32.55 31.47 17.34
N SER A 190 32.24 32.58 16.68
CA SER A 190 31.27 33.54 17.22
C SER A 190 30.89 34.66 16.25
N THR A 191 29.58 34.83 16.10
CA THR A 191 28.83 36.09 15.92
C THR A 191 28.88 36.80 14.56
N VAL A 192 27.75 36.80 13.84
CA VAL A 192 27.03 38.05 13.46
C VAL A 192 25.53 37.75 13.35
N LEU A 193 24.77 38.37 14.25
CA LEU A 193 23.32 38.55 14.24
C LEU A 193 23.14 40.07 14.35
N PHE A 194 22.43 40.75 13.44
CA PHE A 194 21.64 41.97 13.69
C PHE A 194 21.00 42.57 12.41
N LEU A 195 19.68 42.80 12.52
CA LEU A 195 18.85 43.92 12.00
C LEU A 195 18.62 44.09 10.48
N THR A 196 17.35 43.97 10.07
CA THR A 196 16.53 45.15 9.66
C THR A 196 15.02 44.85 9.81
N PHE A 197 14.40 45.51 10.79
CA PHE A 197 12.98 45.84 10.82
C PHE A 197 12.80 47.14 10.01
N SER A 198 11.99 47.12 8.96
CA SER A 198 11.33 48.33 8.45
C SER A 198 10.04 47.90 7.78
N GLY A 199 8.93 48.16 8.46
CA GLY A 199 7.60 48.00 7.90
C GLY A 199 7.27 49.09 6.90
N THR A 200 6.42 48.74 5.94
CA THR A 200 5.49 49.66 5.28
C THR A 200 4.21 48.90 4.97
N CYS A 201 3.14 49.26 5.68
CA CYS A 201 1.78 49.07 5.19
C CYS A 201 1.64 49.82 3.86
N MET A 202 1.13 49.15 2.83
CA MET A 202 0.45 49.81 1.72
C MET A 202 -0.82 49.04 1.41
N THR A 203 -1.92 49.63 1.87
CA THR A 203 -3.29 49.33 1.46
C THR A 203 -3.48 49.75 0.01
N TRP A 204 -4.01 48.89 -0.85
CA TRP A 204 -4.55 49.33 -2.14
C TRP A 204 -5.70 48.45 -2.63
N SER A 205 -6.86 49.07 -2.73
CA SER A 205 -8.04 48.77 -3.55
C SER A 205 -8.89 50.07 -3.50
N PRO A 206 -9.71 50.48 -4.50
CA PRO A 206 -10.25 49.75 -5.65
C PRO A 206 -10.24 50.56 -6.99
N ASP A 207 -10.90 49.98 -8.00
CA ASP A 207 -11.55 50.60 -9.18
C ASP A 207 -10.71 51.32 -10.26
N GLN A 208 -10.73 50.77 -11.48
CA GLN A 208 -11.55 51.24 -12.62
C GLN A 208 -11.13 50.48 -13.89
N ALA A 209 -12.05 49.71 -14.47
CA ALA A 209 -12.84 50.06 -15.66
C ALA A 209 -11.98 50.01 -16.95
N ALA A 210 -12.12 48.94 -17.73
CA ALA A 210 -12.99 48.88 -18.92
C ALA A 210 -12.19 49.35 -20.18
N VAL A 211 -12.40 48.94 -21.43
CA VAL A 211 -13.57 48.52 -22.21
C VAL A 211 -13.03 47.81 -23.48
N ALA A 212 -13.78 46.80 -23.95
CA ALA A 212 -13.94 46.30 -25.33
C ALA A 212 -12.71 45.73 -26.06
N THR A 213 -12.83 44.68 -26.87
CA THR A 213 -13.80 44.53 -27.97
C THR A 213 -13.85 43.02 -28.31
N THR A 214 -14.98 42.32 -28.08
CA THR A 214 -15.95 41.89 -29.15
C THR A 214 -15.40 40.66 -29.91
N GLN A 215 -16.03 39.48 -29.99
CA GLN A 215 -17.46 39.20 -30.14
C GLN A 215 -17.73 37.68 -30.07
N SER A 216 -18.93 37.34 -29.60
CA SER A 216 -19.82 36.31 -30.17
C SER A 216 -19.47 34.82 -29.94
N ARG A 217 -20.34 33.93 -29.44
CA ARG A 217 -21.75 33.96 -29.06
C ARG A 217 -22.06 32.61 -28.38
N ARG A 218 -22.82 32.66 -27.28
CA ARG A 218 -23.98 31.83 -26.83
C ARG A 218 -23.86 30.29 -26.91
N PHE A 219 -24.27 29.49 -25.93
CA PHE A 219 -25.57 29.42 -25.22
C PHE A 219 -25.34 28.63 -23.90
N VAL A 220 -25.84 29.13 -22.75
CA VAL A 220 -26.94 28.53 -21.92
C VAL A 220 -26.63 27.12 -21.41
N GLY A 221 -26.63 26.78 -20.12
CA GLY A 221 -27.14 27.40 -18.89
C GLY A 221 -27.59 26.25 -17.97
N PHE A 222 -27.40 26.33 -16.65
CA PHE A 222 -28.36 25.92 -15.61
C PHE A 222 -27.75 26.18 -14.21
N ARG A 223 -28.55 26.84 -13.37
CA ARG A 223 -28.35 27.06 -11.93
C ARG A 223 -28.93 25.87 -11.13
N CYS A 224 -28.39 25.63 -9.94
CA CYS A 224 -29.08 25.51 -8.62
C CYS A 224 -28.02 25.03 -7.60
N PHE A 225 -27.59 25.81 -6.60
CA PHE A 225 -28.24 26.19 -5.33
C PHE A 225 -28.58 25.01 -4.39
N ASN A 226 -27.71 24.84 -3.37
CA ASN A 226 -27.99 24.90 -1.92
C ASN A 226 -28.12 23.64 -1.04
N GLN A 227 -27.46 23.79 0.12
CA GLN A 227 -27.83 23.42 1.51
C GLN A 227 -27.85 21.96 2.01
N SER A 228 -26.80 21.67 2.79
CA SER A 228 -26.82 21.19 4.18
C SER A 228 -28.16 20.88 4.86
N LEU A 229 -28.29 19.64 5.34
CA LEU A 229 -29.08 19.25 6.52
C LEU A 229 -28.42 18.03 7.19
N TRP A 230 -28.08 18.18 8.46
CA TRP A 230 -27.85 17.07 9.40
C TRP A 230 -28.95 17.16 10.46
N PHE A 231 -29.60 16.03 10.72
CA PHE A 231 -30.37 15.72 11.93
C PHE A 231 -29.68 14.56 12.62
#